data_AF-A0A961VZY3-F1
#
_entry.id   AF-A0A961VZY3-F1
#
_cell.length_a   1.000
_cell.length_b   1.000
_cell.length_c   1.000
_cell.angle_alpha   90.00
_cell.angle_beta   90.00
_cell.angle_gamma   90.00
#
_symmetry.space_group_name_H-M   'P 1'
#
loop_
_entity.id
_entity.type
_entity.pdbx_description
1 polymer ?
#
loop_
_entity_poly.entity_id
_entity_poly.type
_entity_poly.pdbx_seq_one_letter_code
_entity_poly.pdbx_strand_id
1 'polypeptide(L)'
;MKFAQMLSRGCRGLILAVLAFGAAGLGVAARAQESPPSFVDERRLPQSGPDAARQRQSQEALDKLKGESEKLRERLQAETEARRKAEQEAAARQAEENAAEAKRKAEEEATARKAAEEEAARQRAVEAERAREAAEAKRRAEEEATARKAAEEEAARQRAAEAERARQAAEARRRAEEEAASRKAAEEEAARQRAAEAERARQAAEARRRAEEEAAARQAAEEEAARQRAAEAERARQAAAAAAKRRAEEAAAARQRSQSRQDTRDAAGALAARMSTTQSCRDLRTSVEPRPAGVVEIKLQSACLAGQKVMLTYGDSESVHVAGQDGSLNLPVDLYQGLAPLSLTLPDGTKQQITLPRIDLSGISKVAVLWTSPVNLDLHALEYLAPRGGDGHVWAQSPGSIDQSMTASRDGARGRGFMSSIDDGRGEGMHAEVYTFLHNKSQRSGAITLIIDYETRGDTPSGEYCGNGSLAAVEAVVIRMRPGGRIEKENVRLSSAPCGEKLPEAKRFNSDTLSDLVARG
;
A
#
# COMPACT_ATOMS: atom_id res chain seq x y z
N MET A 1 24.46 -32.11 -27.71
CA MET A 1 23.73 -33.05 -28.59
C MET A 1 22.96 -32.19 -29.60
N LYS A 2 23.13 -32.34 -30.93
CA LYS A 2 22.43 -33.30 -31.82
C LYS A 2 20.90 -33.14 -31.73
N PHE A 3 20.11 -32.75 -32.75
CA PHE A 3 20.29 -32.37 -34.17
C PHE A 3 19.52 -31.04 -34.42
N ALA A 4 20.05 -30.00 -35.08
CA ALA A 4 20.25 -29.81 -36.53
C ALA A 4 19.00 -29.40 -37.35
N GLN A 5 18.87 -28.10 -37.64
CA GLN A 5 18.18 -27.57 -38.83
C GLN A 5 19.22 -27.33 -39.94
N MET A 6 18.86 -27.49 -41.22
CA MET A 6 19.61 -26.81 -42.29
C MET A 6 18.75 -26.58 -43.54
N LEU A 7 18.70 -25.31 -43.97
CA LEU A 7 18.28 -24.92 -45.31
C LEU A 7 19.44 -25.12 -46.28
N SER A 8 19.16 -25.46 -47.53
CA SER A 8 20.02 -25.02 -48.64
C SER A 8 19.19 -24.69 -49.88
N ARG A 9 19.58 -23.64 -50.58
CA ARG A 9 19.13 -23.27 -51.92
C ARG A 9 20.35 -23.35 -52.85
N GLY A 10 20.16 -23.88 -54.04
CA GLY A 10 21.13 -23.79 -55.12
C GLY A 10 20.71 -24.65 -56.31
N CYS A 11 21.18 -24.40 -57.53
CA CYS A 11 21.70 -23.16 -58.09
C CYS A 11 21.57 -23.26 -59.63
N ARG A 12 21.84 -22.19 -60.38
CA ARG A 12 21.78 -22.24 -61.86
C ARG A 12 22.95 -23.06 -62.42
N GLY A 13 22.66 -23.96 -63.37
CA GLY A 13 23.64 -24.62 -64.24
C GLY A 13 23.09 -24.67 -65.66
N LEU A 14 23.86 -24.16 -66.64
CA LEU A 14 23.46 -24.02 -68.03
C LEU A 14 24.54 -24.63 -68.93
N ILE A 15 24.17 -25.62 -69.74
CA ILE A 15 24.99 -26.16 -70.84
C ILE A 15 24.09 -26.42 -72.05
N LEU A 16 24.43 -25.84 -73.20
CA LEU A 16 23.90 -26.24 -74.50
C LEU A 16 24.74 -27.40 -75.06
N ALA A 17 24.09 -28.32 -75.76
CA ALA A 17 24.73 -29.17 -76.75
C ALA A 17 23.75 -29.45 -77.90
N VAL A 18 23.99 -28.86 -79.06
CA VAL A 18 23.26 -29.13 -80.31
C VAL A 18 24.24 -29.73 -81.30
N LEU A 19 23.96 -30.96 -81.76
CA LEU A 19 24.55 -31.51 -82.99
C LEU A 19 23.47 -32.29 -83.75
N ALA A 20 23.57 -32.22 -85.08
CA ALA A 20 22.70 -32.91 -86.03
C ALA A 20 23.55 -33.81 -86.96
N PHE A 21 23.01 -34.18 -88.13
CA PHE A 21 23.43 -35.28 -89.03
C PHE A 21 23.01 -36.68 -88.53
N GLY A 22 22.54 -37.58 -89.40
CA GLY A 22 22.25 -37.44 -90.84
C GLY A 22 21.58 -38.71 -91.40
N ALA A 23 21.08 -38.67 -92.65
CA ALA A 23 20.35 -39.79 -93.25
C ALA A 23 20.85 -40.12 -94.68
N ALA A 24 21.08 -41.40 -94.98
CA ALA A 24 21.20 -42.00 -96.33
C ALA A 24 21.36 -43.55 -96.25
N GLY A 25 21.08 -44.27 -97.36
CA GLY A 25 21.33 -45.72 -97.52
C GLY A 25 20.20 -46.60 -96.93
N LEU A 26 19.33 -47.29 -97.69
CA LEU A 26 19.37 -47.80 -99.07
C LEU A 26 20.38 -48.94 -99.27
N GLY A 27 19.87 -50.19 -99.34
CA GLY A 27 20.65 -51.40 -99.59
C GLY A 27 19.75 -52.56 -100.02
N VAL A 28 19.81 -52.92 -101.32
CA VAL A 28 19.03 -54.01 -101.92
C VAL A 28 19.91 -55.25 -102.09
N ALA A 29 19.38 -56.44 -101.78
CA ALA A 29 20.03 -57.72 -102.07
C ALA A 29 19.01 -58.79 -102.48
N ALA A 30 18.51 -58.70 -103.71
CA ALA A 30 17.83 -59.83 -104.35
C ALA A 30 18.87 -60.84 -104.84
N ARG A 31 18.59 -62.14 -104.73
CA ARG A 31 19.42 -63.19 -105.35
C ARG A 31 18.53 -64.31 -105.88
N ALA A 32 18.42 -64.38 -107.20
CA ALA A 32 18.17 -65.64 -107.91
C ALA A 32 19.48 -66.47 -107.89
N GLN A 33 19.62 -67.68 -108.43
CA GLN A 33 18.86 -68.43 -109.43
C GLN A 33 19.45 -69.85 -109.41
N GLU A 34 18.69 -70.93 -109.63
CA GLU A 34 19.26 -72.16 -110.22
C GLU A 34 18.21 -73.20 -110.66
N SER A 35 18.41 -73.73 -111.87
CA SER A 35 17.74 -74.88 -112.52
C SER A 35 18.34 -75.04 -113.93
N PRO A 36 18.39 -76.24 -114.55
CA PRO A 36 18.32 -77.60 -114.00
C PRO A 36 19.72 -78.27 -114.09
N PRO A 37 19.83 -79.58 -114.33
CA PRO A 37 20.22 -79.95 -115.70
C PRO A 37 19.36 -81.07 -116.33
N SER A 38 19.34 -81.09 -117.66
CA SER A 38 18.78 -82.17 -118.48
C SER A 38 19.82 -83.27 -118.74
N PHE A 39 19.39 -84.54 -118.74
CA PHE A 39 20.16 -85.65 -119.32
C PHE A 39 19.31 -86.39 -120.34
N VAL A 40 19.89 -86.67 -121.51
CA VAL A 40 19.27 -87.38 -122.63
C VAL A 40 20.31 -88.32 -123.21
N ASP A 41 20.02 -89.63 -123.25
CA ASP A 41 20.62 -90.53 -124.23
C ASP A 41 19.70 -91.75 -124.47
N GLU A 42 19.88 -92.41 -125.61
CA GLU A 42 19.02 -93.47 -126.13
C GLU A 42 19.31 -94.86 -125.54
N ARG A 43 18.24 -95.66 -125.40
CA ARG A 43 18.30 -97.03 -125.92
C ARG A 43 16.94 -97.60 -126.32
N ARG A 44 16.88 -98.08 -127.56
CA ARG A 44 15.69 -98.60 -128.24
C ARG A 44 15.61 -100.12 -128.11
N LEU A 45 14.56 -100.66 -127.47
CA LEU A 45 14.18 -102.08 -127.53
C LEU A 45 12.64 -102.21 -127.58
N PRO A 46 12.06 -102.91 -128.57
CA PRO A 46 10.60 -103.07 -128.69
C PRO A 46 10.12 -104.45 -128.20
N GLN A 47 9.04 -104.49 -127.41
CA GLN A 47 8.17 -105.67 -127.24
C GLN A 47 6.69 -105.23 -127.13
N SER A 48 5.75 -106.16 -127.35
CA SER A 48 4.44 -105.84 -127.92
C SER A 48 3.22 -106.39 -127.15
N GLY A 49 2.46 -105.47 -126.54
CA GLY A 49 1.07 -105.67 -126.06
C GLY A 49 0.91 -106.38 -124.70
N PRO A 50 -0.29 -106.35 -124.08
CA PRO A 50 -1.56 -105.78 -124.57
C PRO A 50 -2.18 -104.73 -123.60
N ASP A 51 -1.75 -103.46 -123.67
CA ASP A 51 -1.99 -102.46 -122.59
C ASP A 51 -3.29 -101.62 -122.64
N ALA A 52 -4.01 -101.59 -123.76
CA ALA A 52 -5.03 -100.55 -124.04
C ALA A 52 -6.22 -100.50 -123.05
N ALA A 53 -6.52 -101.58 -122.32
CA ALA A 53 -7.62 -101.64 -121.36
C ALA A 53 -7.23 -101.11 -119.96
N ARG A 54 -6.05 -101.49 -119.45
CA ARG A 54 -5.57 -101.06 -118.13
C ARG A 54 -5.28 -99.56 -118.10
N GLN A 55 -4.75 -99.01 -119.19
CA GLN A 55 -4.49 -97.56 -119.29
C GLN A 55 -5.79 -96.74 -119.14
N ARG A 56 -6.91 -97.16 -119.74
CA ARG A 56 -8.20 -96.46 -119.59
C ARG A 56 -8.71 -96.46 -118.16
N GLN A 57 -8.71 -97.62 -117.48
CA GLN A 57 -9.11 -97.71 -116.07
C GLN A 57 -8.19 -96.88 -115.16
N SER A 58 -6.89 -96.84 -115.44
CA SER A 58 -5.95 -95.98 -114.72
C SER A 58 -6.22 -94.49 -114.97
N GLN A 59 -6.65 -94.11 -116.17
CA GLN A 59 -6.99 -92.72 -116.51
C GLN A 59 -8.27 -92.27 -115.80
N GLU A 60 -9.33 -93.08 -115.83
CA GLU A 60 -10.59 -92.82 -115.13
C GLU A 60 -10.39 -92.70 -113.61
N ALA A 61 -9.55 -93.56 -113.03
CA ALA A 61 -9.17 -93.48 -111.62
C ALA A 61 -8.41 -92.18 -111.29
N LEU A 62 -7.48 -91.76 -112.15
CA LEU A 62 -6.75 -90.50 -111.99
C LEU A 62 -7.66 -89.28 -112.10
N ASP A 63 -8.57 -89.25 -113.07
CA ASP A 63 -9.46 -88.10 -113.27
C ASP A 63 -10.54 -88.01 -112.19
N LYS A 64 -11.00 -89.15 -111.64
CA LYS A 64 -11.80 -89.17 -110.42
C LYS A 64 -11.03 -88.59 -109.22
N LEU A 65 -9.78 -89.04 -108.99
CA LEU A 65 -8.93 -88.55 -107.91
C LEU A 65 -8.60 -87.05 -108.04
N LYS A 66 -8.44 -86.53 -109.26
CA LYS A 66 -8.34 -85.07 -109.51
C LYS A 66 -9.61 -84.35 -109.06
N GLY A 67 -10.78 -84.80 -109.50
CA GLY A 67 -12.07 -84.18 -109.13
C GLY A 67 -12.38 -84.27 -107.63
N GLU A 68 -11.91 -85.30 -106.94
CA GLU A 68 -11.98 -85.41 -105.48
C GLU A 68 -10.96 -84.48 -104.78
N SER A 69 -9.73 -84.35 -105.31
CA SER A 69 -8.71 -83.42 -104.82
C SER A 69 -9.09 -81.95 -105.04
N GLU A 70 -9.76 -81.63 -106.13
CA GLU A 70 -10.23 -80.28 -106.46
C GLU A 70 -11.36 -79.84 -105.53
N LYS A 71 -12.38 -80.70 -105.34
CA LYS A 71 -13.43 -80.49 -104.32
C LYS A 71 -12.88 -80.39 -102.90
N LEU A 72 -11.80 -81.10 -102.58
CA LEU A 72 -11.13 -80.98 -101.28
C LEU A 72 -10.41 -79.62 -101.14
N ARG A 73 -9.81 -79.10 -102.22
CA ARG A 73 -9.21 -77.75 -102.24
C ARG A 73 -10.28 -76.66 -102.10
N GLU A 74 -11.38 -76.74 -102.85
CA GLU A 74 -12.50 -75.81 -102.73
C GLU A 74 -13.06 -75.78 -101.29
N ARG A 75 -13.24 -76.96 -100.67
CA ARG A 75 -13.67 -77.06 -99.27
C ARG A 75 -12.67 -76.45 -98.30
N LEU A 76 -11.38 -76.73 -98.47
CA LEU A 76 -10.32 -76.17 -97.62
C LEU A 76 -10.19 -74.64 -97.79
N GLN A 77 -10.42 -74.12 -99.00
CA GLN A 77 -10.49 -72.68 -99.27
C GLN A 77 -11.72 -72.05 -98.61
N ALA A 78 -12.90 -72.66 -98.74
CA ALA A 78 -14.12 -72.19 -98.08
C ALA A 78 -13.99 -72.24 -96.54
N GLU A 79 -13.38 -73.28 -95.98
CA GLU A 79 -13.13 -73.44 -94.54
C GLU A 79 -12.10 -72.41 -94.02
N THR A 80 -10.98 -72.21 -94.74
CA THR A 80 -9.99 -71.19 -94.35
C THR A 80 -10.51 -69.77 -94.53
N GLU A 81 -11.37 -69.49 -95.53
CA GLU A 81 -12.08 -68.22 -95.62
C GLU A 81 -13.11 -68.01 -94.51
N ALA A 82 -13.90 -69.03 -94.17
CA ALA A 82 -14.87 -68.97 -93.08
C ALA A 82 -14.16 -68.76 -91.74
N ARG A 83 -13.06 -69.48 -91.50
CA ARG A 83 -12.18 -69.28 -90.35
C ARG A 83 -11.59 -67.87 -90.31
N ARG A 84 -11.06 -67.36 -91.42
CA ARG A 84 -10.52 -65.99 -91.49
C ARG A 84 -11.59 -64.94 -91.19
N LYS A 85 -12.82 -65.12 -91.70
CA LYS A 85 -13.97 -64.25 -91.39
C LYS A 85 -14.34 -64.32 -89.90
N ALA A 86 -14.40 -65.51 -89.31
CA ALA A 86 -14.66 -65.69 -87.88
C ALA A 86 -13.56 -65.09 -86.98
N GLU A 87 -12.28 -65.26 -87.34
CA GLU A 87 -11.13 -64.63 -86.64
C GLU A 87 -11.16 -63.10 -86.78
N GLN A 88 -11.55 -62.56 -87.94
CA GLN A 88 -11.74 -61.12 -88.15
C GLN A 88 -12.93 -60.56 -87.36
N GLU A 89 -14.07 -61.27 -87.30
CA GLU A 89 -15.22 -60.87 -86.48
C GLU A 89 -14.90 -60.94 -84.98
N ALA A 90 -14.16 -61.96 -84.52
CA ALA A 90 -13.71 -62.06 -83.14
C ALA A 90 -12.75 -60.91 -82.77
N ALA A 91 -11.80 -60.60 -83.65
CA ALA A 91 -10.90 -59.46 -83.47
C ALA A 91 -11.64 -58.11 -83.47
N ALA A 92 -12.66 -57.94 -84.31
CA ALA A 92 -13.49 -56.74 -84.35
C ALA A 92 -14.31 -56.58 -83.06
N ARG A 93 -14.94 -57.65 -82.56
CA ARG A 93 -15.67 -57.65 -81.28
C ARG A 93 -14.75 -57.34 -80.10
N GLN A 94 -13.54 -57.91 -80.06
CA GLN A 94 -12.57 -57.60 -79.00
C GLN A 94 -12.08 -56.15 -79.08
N ALA A 95 -11.90 -55.60 -80.29
CA ALA A 95 -11.55 -54.19 -80.46
C ALA A 95 -12.68 -53.25 -80.00
N GLU A 96 -13.94 -53.60 -80.28
CA GLU A 96 -15.12 -52.86 -79.80
C GLU A 96 -15.27 -52.92 -78.28
N GLU A 97 -15.12 -54.11 -77.68
CA GLU A 97 -15.14 -54.30 -76.22
C GLU A 97 -14.02 -53.51 -75.53
N ASN A 98 -12.79 -53.60 -76.03
CA ASN A 98 -11.64 -52.86 -75.50
C ASN A 98 -11.85 -51.34 -75.64
N ALA A 99 -12.46 -50.87 -76.73
CA ALA A 99 -12.79 -49.45 -76.92
C ALA A 99 -13.91 -48.99 -75.99
N ALA A 100 -14.93 -49.82 -75.73
CA ALA A 100 -16.00 -49.55 -74.78
C ALA A 100 -15.48 -49.50 -73.33
N GLU A 101 -14.56 -50.42 -72.96
CA GLU A 101 -13.91 -50.41 -71.65
C GLU A 101 -13.00 -49.19 -71.47
N ALA A 102 -12.19 -48.86 -72.47
CA ALA A 102 -11.33 -47.66 -72.46
C ALA A 102 -12.16 -46.38 -72.34
N LYS A 103 -13.30 -46.30 -73.06
CA LYS A 103 -14.25 -45.18 -72.93
C LYS A 103 -14.83 -45.09 -71.52
N ARG A 104 -15.32 -46.20 -70.96
CA ARG A 104 -15.85 -46.23 -69.58
C ARG A 104 -14.82 -45.78 -68.55
N LYS A 105 -13.57 -46.27 -68.66
CA LYS A 105 -12.46 -45.85 -67.79
C LYS A 105 -12.14 -44.36 -67.93
N ALA A 106 -12.16 -43.81 -69.14
CA ALA A 106 -11.97 -42.37 -69.35
C ALA A 106 -13.12 -41.52 -68.79
N GLU A 107 -14.37 -42.01 -68.89
CA GLU A 107 -15.54 -41.35 -68.28
C GLU A 107 -15.52 -41.41 -66.74
N GLU A 108 -15.13 -42.54 -66.16
CA GLU A 108 -14.95 -42.72 -64.71
C GLU A 108 -13.79 -41.89 -64.15
N GLU A 109 -12.65 -41.82 -64.85
CA GLU A 109 -11.55 -40.94 -64.46
C GLU A 109 -11.95 -39.45 -64.57
N ALA A 110 -12.74 -39.09 -65.59
CA ALA A 110 -13.23 -37.73 -65.76
C ALA A 110 -14.25 -37.30 -64.68
N THR A 111 -15.09 -38.20 -64.16
CA THR A 111 -15.97 -37.90 -63.01
C THR A 111 -15.19 -37.87 -61.71
N ALA A 112 -14.25 -38.79 -61.48
CA ALA A 112 -13.38 -38.79 -60.31
C ALA A 112 -12.52 -37.51 -60.22
N ARG A 113 -11.93 -37.06 -61.33
CA ARG A 113 -11.19 -35.80 -61.42
C ARG A 113 -12.06 -34.58 -61.07
N LYS A 114 -13.30 -34.52 -61.56
CA LYS A 114 -14.25 -33.44 -61.22
C LYS A 114 -14.66 -33.45 -59.75
N ALA A 115 -14.91 -34.63 -59.18
CA ALA A 115 -15.24 -34.76 -57.75
C ALA A 115 -14.07 -34.30 -56.87
N ALA A 116 -12.84 -34.69 -57.21
CA ALA A 116 -11.63 -34.24 -56.49
C ALA A 116 -11.37 -32.73 -56.65
N GLU A 117 -11.65 -32.15 -57.82
CA GLU A 117 -11.56 -30.69 -58.03
C GLU A 117 -12.61 -29.93 -57.20
N GLU A 118 -13.85 -30.43 -57.15
CA GLU A 118 -14.92 -29.84 -56.34
C GLU A 118 -14.62 -29.96 -54.84
N GLU A 119 -14.11 -31.11 -54.37
CA GLU A 119 -13.70 -31.27 -52.97
C GLU A 119 -12.54 -30.33 -52.62
N ALA A 120 -11.52 -30.23 -53.48
CA ALA A 120 -10.41 -29.29 -53.28
C ALA A 120 -10.89 -27.82 -53.28
N ALA A 121 -11.90 -27.47 -54.08
CA ALA A 121 -12.52 -26.15 -54.04
C ALA A 121 -13.28 -25.90 -52.73
N ARG A 122 -14.06 -26.89 -52.25
CA ARG A 122 -14.76 -26.84 -50.95
C ARG A 122 -13.79 -26.70 -49.77
N GLN A 123 -12.71 -27.48 -49.76
CA GLN A 123 -11.66 -27.40 -48.72
C GLN A 123 -11.01 -26.01 -48.69
N ARG A 124 -10.63 -25.46 -49.86
CA ARG A 124 -10.07 -24.09 -49.98
C ARG A 124 -11.05 -23.01 -49.54
N ALA A 125 -12.35 -23.17 -49.77
CA ALA A 125 -13.38 -22.23 -49.31
C ALA A 125 -13.43 -22.19 -47.77
N VAL A 126 -13.45 -23.35 -47.10
CA VAL A 126 -13.45 -23.45 -45.63
C VAL A 126 -12.14 -22.92 -45.02
N GLU A 127 -11.00 -23.16 -45.67
CA GLU A 127 -9.71 -22.58 -45.24
C GLU A 127 -9.70 -21.04 -45.38
N ALA A 128 -10.21 -20.51 -46.49
CA ALA A 128 -10.32 -19.07 -46.72
C ALA A 128 -11.32 -18.37 -45.79
N GLU A 129 -12.40 -19.06 -45.39
CA GLU A 129 -13.36 -18.59 -44.39
C GLU A 129 -12.70 -18.48 -43.00
N ARG A 130 -12.07 -19.57 -42.52
CA ARG A 130 -11.32 -19.59 -41.25
C ARG A 130 -10.19 -18.55 -41.22
N ALA A 131 -9.51 -18.32 -42.35
CA ALA A 131 -8.50 -17.28 -42.47
C ALA A 131 -9.07 -15.86 -42.31
N ARG A 132 -10.30 -15.61 -42.79
CA ARG A 132 -11.00 -14.34 -42.59
C ARG A 132 -11.45 -14.17 -41.13
N GLU A 133 -12.03 -15.20 -40.53
CA GLU A 133 -12.42 -15.18 -39.12
C GLU A 133 -11.23 -14.91 -38.21
N ALA A 134 -10.10 -15.60 -38.43
CA ALA A 134 -8.86 -15.38 -37.68
C ALA A 134 -8.28 -13.96 -37.87
N ALA A 135 -8.33 -13.42 -39.10
CA ALA A 135 -7.89 -12.06 -39.38
C ALA A 135 -8.80 -11.00 -38.72
N GLU A 136 -10.11 -11.21 -38.70
CA GLU A 136 -11.04 -10.31 -38.00
C GLU A 136 -10.89 -10.42 -36.47
N ALA A 137 -10.79 -11.62 -35.92
CA ALA A 137 -10.55 -11.83 -34.50
C ALA A 137 -9.24 -11.15 -34.04
N LYS A 138 -8.18 -11.24 -34.85
CA LYS A 138 -6.93 -10.50 -34.62
C LYS A 138 -7.14 -8.99 -34.66
N ARG A 139 -7.85 -8.46 -35.67
CA ARG A 139 -8.13 -7.02 -35.78
C ARG A 139 -8.92 -6.50 -34.56
N ARG A 140 -9.97 -7.21 -34.14
CA ARG A 140 -10.77 -6.88 -32.95
C ARG A 140 -9.92 -6.89 -31.67
N ALA A 141 -9.00 -7.86 -31.52
CA ALA A 141 -8.09 -7.92 -30.38
C ALA A 141 -7.05 -6.78 -30.38
N GLU A 142 -6.57 -6.36 -31.56
CA GLU A 142 -5.69 -5.19 -31.70
C GLU A 142 -6.43 -3.88 -31.42
N GLU A 143 -7.65 -3.71 -31.95
CA GLU A 143 -8.57 -2.61 -31.64
C GLU A 143 -8.83 -2.52 -30.12
N GLU A 144 -9.23 -3.62 -29.47
CA GLU A 144 -9.48 -3.66 -28.03
C GLU A 144 -8.21 -3.36 -27.19
N ALA A 145 -7.04 -3.87 -27.62
CA ALA A 145 -5.78 -3.57 -26.95
C ALA A 145 -5.39 -2.08 -27.05
N THR A 146 -5.73 -1.39 -28.15
CA THR A 146 -5.54 0.06 -28.25
C THR A 146 -6.54 0.83 -27.38
N ALA A 147 -7.82 0.43 -27.37
CA ALA A 147 -8.85 1.05 -26.54
C ALA A 147 -8.54 0.92 -25.04
N ARG A 148 -8.08 -0.26 -24.59
CA ARG A 148 -7.63 -0.48 -23.20
C ARG A 148 -6.48 0.44 -22.81
N LYS A 149 -5.48 0.62 -23.67
CA LYS A 149 -4.36 1.55 -23.43
C LYS A 149 -4.79 3.00 -23.36
N ALA A 150 -5.69 3.44 -24.25
CA ALA A 150 -6.23 4.80 -24.23
C ALA A 150 -7.02 5.08 -22.92
N ALA A 151 -7.85 4.13 -22.47
CA ALA A 151 -8.58 4.23 -21.22
C ALA A 151 -7.66 4.20 -19.98
N GLU A 152 -6.58 3.41 -20.01
CA GLU A 152 -5.55 3.40 -18.96
C GLU A 152 -4.80 4.74 -18.87
N GLU A 153 -4.42 5.32 -20.02
CA GLU A 153 -3.78 6.64 -20.08
C GLU A 153 -4.72 7.75 -19.63
N GLU A 154 -6.00 7.71 -20.00
CA GLU A 154 -7.00 8.68 -19.52
C GLU A 154 -7.20 8.56 -18.00
N ALA A 155 -7.35 7.35 -17.47
CA ALA A 155 -7.44 7.12 -16.03
C ALA A 155 -6.18 7.58 -15.27
N ALA A 156 -4.99 7.45 -15.86
CA ALA A 156 -3.75 8.00 -15.30
C ALA A 156 -3.75 9.54 -15.30
N ARG A 157 -4.20 10.18 -16.40
CA ARG A 157 -4.34 11.65 -16.51
C ARG A 157 -5.36 12.19 -15.51
N GLN A 158 -6.51 11.53 -15.33
CA GLN A 158 -7.53 11.90 -14.34
C GLN A 158 -6.97 11.83 -12.91
N ARG A 159 -6.30 10.73 -12.53
CA ARG A 159 -5.65 10.59 -11.21
C ARG A 159 -4.56 11.63 -10.96
N ALA A 160 -3.78 11.98 -11.98
CA ALA A 160 -2.76 13.02 -11.88
C ALA A 160 -3.39 14.40 -11.58
N ALA A 161 -4.45 14.76 -12.29
CA ALA A 161 -5.18 16.02 -12.08
C ALA A 161 -5.89 16.07 -10.71
N GLU A 162 -6.41 14.93 -10.22
CA GLU A 162 -6.97 14.81 -8.87
C GLU A 162 -5.89 14.98 -7.80
N ALA A 163 -4.75 14.31 -7.94
CA ALA A 163 -3.61 14.43 -7.03
C ALA A 163 -3.02 15.86 -7.00
N GLU A 164 -3.01 16.57 -8.14
CA GLU A 164 -2.59 17.97 -8.19
C GLU A 164 -3.57 18.88 -7.43
N ARG A 165 -4.89 18.73 -7.65
CA ARG A 165 -5.92 19.46 -6.90
C ARG A 165 -5.84 19.20 -5.40
N ALA A 166 -5.59 17.96 -4.98
CA ALA A 166 -5.40 17.60 -3.58
C ALA A 166 -4.17 18.30 -2.97
N ARG A 167 -3.05 18.38 -3.71
CA ARG A 167 -1.85 19.13 -3.29
C ARG A 167 -2.12 20.63 -3.15
N GLN A 168 -2.78 21.23 -4.14
CA GLN A 168 -3.15 22.65 -4.11
C GLN A 168 -4.09 22.98 -2.93
N ALA A 169 -5.07 22.11 -2.65
CA ALA A 169 -5.97 22.25 -1.50
C ALA A 169 -5.24 22.09 -0.15
N ALA A 170 -4.32 21.13 -0.04
CA ALA A 170 -3.51 20.95 1.17
C ALA A 170 -2.56 22.13 1.42
N GLU A 171 -1.95 22.70 0.37
CA GLU A 171 -1.13 23.90 0.52
C GLU A 171 -1.95 25.13 0.90
N ALA A 172 -3.12 25.32 0.29
CA ALA A 172 -4.05 26.40 0.66
C ALA A 172 -4.50 26.29 2.13
N ARG A 173 -4.81 25.07 2.60
CA ARG A 173 -5.12 24.81 4.01
C ARG A 173 -3.94 25.17 4.92
N ARG A 174 -2.73 24.71 4.62
CA ARG A 174 -1.54 25.01 5.43
C ARG A 174 -1.30 26.51 5.55
N ARG A 175 -1.41 27.26 4.44
CA ARG A 175 -1.29 28.74 4.44
C ARG A 175 -2.35 29.41 5.32
N ALA A 176 -3.59 28.93 5.30
CA ALA A 176 -4.67 29.45 6.14
C ALA A 176 -4.46 29.14 7.64
N GLU A 177 -3.94 27.96 7.97
CA GLU A 177 -3.59 27.56 9.34
C GLU A 177 -2.38 28.35 9.88
N GLU A 178 -1.38 28.61 9.03
CA GLU A 178 -0.22 29.46 9.31
C GLU A 178 -0.63 30.92 9.54
N GLU A 179 -1.52 31.47 8.72
CA GLU A 179 -2.06 32.83 8.90
C GLU A 179 -2.91 32.92 10.20
N ALA A 180 -3.74 31.91 10.49
CA ALA A 180 -4.52 31.85 11.72
C ALA A 180 -3.64 31.76 12.98
N ALA A 181 -2.57 30.96 12.93
CA ALA A 181 -1.58 30.88 14.01
C ALA A 181 -0.84 32.21 14.20
N SER A 182 -0.41 32.86 13.11
CA SER A 182 0.22 34.18 13.17
C SER A 182 -0.71 35.24 13.76
N ARG A 183 -1.99 35.26 13.38
CA ARG A 183 -3.01 36.17 13.93
C ARG A 183 -3.21 35.94 15.44
N LYS A 184 -3.32 34.67 15.87
CA LYS A 184 -3.45 34.32 17.29
C LYS A 184 -2.22 34.72 18.11
N ALA A 185 -1.02 34.51 17.59
CA ALA A 185 0.23 34.91 18.25
C ALA A 185 0.30 36.45 18.42
N ALA A 186 -0.05 37.21 17.39
CA ALA A 186 -0.09 38.67 17.45
C ALA A 186 -1.17 39.20 18.42
N GLU A 187 -2.33 38.54 18.51
CA GLU A 187 -3.37 38.89 19.49
C GLU A 187 -2.92 38.59 20.93
N GLU A 188 -2.26 37.44 21.17
CA GLU A 188 -1.73 37.09 22.48
C GLU A 188 -0.58 38.03 22.89
N GLU A 189 0.31 38.42 21.98
CA GLU A 189 1.34 39.42 22.26
C GLU A 189 0.71 40.79 22.60
N ALA A 190 -0.27 41.25 21.83
CA ALA A 190 -0.99 42.49 22.11
C ALA A 190 -1.72 42.44 23.48
N ALA A 191 -2.25 41.27 23.87
CA ALA A 191 -2.83 41.07 25.21
C ALA A 191 -1.76 41.13 26.32
N ARG A 192 -0.61 40.47 26.13
CA ARG A 192 0.54 40.51 27.06
C ARG A 192 1.08 41.94 27.23
N GLN A 193 1.22 42.70 26.13
CA GLN A 193 1.65 44.10 26.17
C GLN A 193 0.66 44.98 26.96
N ARG A 194 -0.65 44.87 26.70
CA ARG A 194 -1.70 45.59 27.44
C ARG A 194 -1.72 45.23 28.94
N ALA A 195 -1.51 43.97 29.28
CA ALA A 195 -1.43 43.53 30.68
C ALA A 195 -0.22 44.17 31.40
N ALA A 196 0.95 44.16 30.77
CA ALA A 196 2.16 44.79 31.30
C ALA A 196 2.04 46.32 31.44
N GLU A 197 1.37 46.99 30.51
CA GLU A 197 1.06 48.42 30.60
C GLU A 197 0.09 48.71 31.77
N ALA A 198 -0.99 47.93 31.89
CA ALA A 198 -1.96 48.06 32.97
C ALA A 198 -1.34 47.79 34.35
N GLU A 199 -0.38 46.86 34.47
CA GLU A 199 0.34 46.64 35.71
C GLU A 199 1.28 47.81 36.04
N ARG A 200 2.07 48.31 35.08
CA ARG A 200 2.90 49.51 35.26
C ARG A 200 2.08 50.72 35.71
N ALA A 201 0.88 50.91 35.13
CA ALA A 201 -0.04 51.96 35.53
C ALA A 201 -0.53 51.79 36.98
N ARG A 202 -0.83 50.55 37.42
CA ARG A 202 -1.18 50.26 38.82
C ARG A 202 -0.03 50.50 39.79
N GLN A 203 1.18 50.03 39.45
CA GLN A 203 2.38 50.26 40.26
C GLN A 203 2.71 51.76 40.40
N ALA A 204 2.59 52.53 39.31
CA ALA A 204 2.77 53.99 39.34
C ALA A 204 1.69 54.71 40.18
N ALA A 205 0.43 54.28 40.08
CA ALA A 205 -0.66 54.84 40.89
C ALA A 205 -0.48 54.53 42.39
N GLU A 206 -0.04 53.33 42.75
CA GLU A 206 0.25 52.99 44.14
C GLU A 206 1.47 53.74 44.68
N ALA A 207 2.55 53.85 43.90
CA ALA A 207 3.73 54.63 44.26
C ALA A 207 3.38 56.10 44.50
N ARG A 208 2.52 56.70 43.65
CA ARG A 208 1.99 58.04 43.86
C ARG A 208 1.17 58.14 45.15
N ARG A 209 0.25 57.20 45.41
CA ARG A 209 -0.54 57.20 46.65
C ARG A 209 0.35 57.16 47.90
N ARG A 210 1.35 56.27 47.91
CA ARG A 210 2.34 56.18 49.00
C ARG A 210 3.11 57.49 49.20
N ALA A 211 3.49 58.17 48.12
CA ALA A 211 4.19 59.46 48.19
C ALA A 211 3.28 60.60 48.70
N GLU A 212 2.01 60.64 48.31
CA GLU A 212 1.02 61.60 48.83
C GLU A 212 0.69 61.34 50.31
N GLU A 213 0.60 60.07 50.70
CA GLU A 213 0.39 59.62 52.09
C GLU A 213 1.59 59.95 52.99
N GLU A 214 2.83 59.77 52.51
CA GLU A 214 4.05 60.20 53.22
C GLU A 214 4.16 61.72 53.32
N ALA A 215 3.80 62.46 52.26
CA ALA A 215 3.79 63.92 52.28
C ALA A 215 2.77 64.48 53.29
N ALA A 216 1.57 63.88 53.35
CA ALA A 216 0.55 64.23 54.34
C ALA A 216 1.02 63.91 55.78
N ALA A 217 1.67 62.76 56.00
CA ALA A 217 2.23 62.40 57.30
C ALA A 217 3.33 63.37 57.76
N ARG A 218 4.20 63.82 56.82
CA ARG A 218 5.22 64.84 57.09
C ARG A 218 4.59 66.19 57.48
N GLN A 219 3.55 66.64 56.77
CA GLN A 219 2.83 67.87 57.11
C GLN A 219 2.13 67.78 58.47
N ALA A 220 1.46 66.66 58.78
CA ALA A 220 0.82 66.44 60.07
C ALA A 220 1.84 66.47 61.24
N ALA A 221 3.00 65.85 61.05
CA ALA A 221 4.08 65.87 62.05
C ALA A 221 4.70 67.27 62.23
N GLU A 222 4.81 68.07 61.16
CA GLU A 222 5.27 69.46 61.25
C GLU A 222 4.23 70.37 61.94
N GLU A 223 2.94 70.19 61.66
CA GLU A 223 1.87 70.90 62.36
C GLU A 223 1.81 70.51 63.85
N GLU A 224 1.96 69.23 64.19
CA GLU A 224 2.03 68.80 65.58
C GLU A 224 3.26 69.38 66.28
N ALA A 225 4.44 69.35 65.65
CA ALA A 225 5.64 69.98 66.20
C ALA A 225 5.47 71.51 66.40
N ALA A 226 4.74 72.19 65.50
CA ALA A 226 4.39 73.60 65.67
C ALA A 226 3.42 73.81 66.85
N ARG A 227 2.40 72.96 67.00
CA ARG A 227 1.46 72.97 68.14
C ARG A 227 2.17 72.70 69.46
N GLN A 228 3.08 71.73 69.51
CA GLN A 228 3.90 71.41 70.68
C GLN A 228 4.80 72.59 71.07
N ARG A 229 5.51 73.21 70.11
CA ARG A 229 6.32 74.43 70.34
C ARG A 229 5.47 75.61 70.82
N ALA A 230 4.27 75.80 70.28
CA ALA A 230 3.35 76.83 70.74
C ALA A 230 2.87 76.58 72.18
N ALA A 231 2.51 75.33 72.51
CA ALA A 231 2.12 74.93 73.86
C ALA A 231 3.30 75.01 74.85
N GLU A 232 4.53 74.72 74.43
CA GLU A 232 5.73 74.92 75.25
C GLU A 232 6.04 76.41 75.47
N ALA A 233 5.95 77.24 74.43
CA ALA A 233 6.12 78.69 74.54
C ALA A 233 5.03 79.32 75.43
N GLU A 234 3.78 78.82 75.36
CA GLU A 234 2.73 79.26 76.28
C GLU A 234 2.97 78.73 77.69
N ARG A 235 3.37 77.47 77.89
CA ARG A 235 3.80 76.96 79.21
C ARG A 235 4.96 77.77 79.77
N ALA A 236 5.90 78.23 78.96
CA ALA A 236 6.99 79.11 79.38
C ALA A 236 6.47 80.51 79.76
N ARG A 237 5.52 81.08 79.01
CA ARG A 237 4.83 82.34 79.39
C ARG A 237 4.04 82.19 80.69
N GLN A 238 3.26 81.11 80.84
CA GLN A 238 2.50 80.80 82.05
C GLN A 238 3.43 80.50 83.23
N ALA A 239 4.57 79.83 83.02
CA ALA A 239 5.58 79.58 84.05
C ALA A 239 6.34 80.85 84.45
N ALA A 240 6.60 81.76 83.51
CA ALA A 240 7.17 83.09 83.78
C ALA A 240 6.16 83.99 84.52
N ALA A 241 4.90 84.00 84.10
CA ALA A 241 3.81 84.67 84.80
C ALA A 241 3.58 84.07 86.20
N ALA A 242 3.68 82.75 86.35
CA ALA A 242 3.65 82.04 87.62
C ALA A 242 4.96 82.14 88.43
N ALA A 243 6.06 82.59 87.83
CA ALA A 243 7.30 82.95 88.53
C ALA A 243 7.27 84.41 89.00
N ALA A 244 6.68 85.32 88.23
CA ALA A 244 6.34 86.67 88.69
C ALA A 244 5.27 86.61 89.79
N LYS A 245 4.21 85.83 89.60
CA LYS A 245 3.18 85.55 90.61
C LYS A 245 3.77 84.78 91.79
N ARG A 246 4.75 83.87 91.61
CA ARG A 246 5.48 83.29 92.75
C ARG A 246 6.41 84.27 93.45
N ARG A 247 7.07 85.22 92.79
CA ARG A 247 7.84 86.27 93.50
C ARG A 247 6.92 87.19 94.31
N ALA A 248 5.75 87.55 93.77
CA ALA A 248 4.70 88.26 94.50
C ALA A 248 4.05 87.39 95.59
N GLU A 249 3.85 86.10 95.34
CA GLU A 249 3.33 85.14 96.32
C GLU A 249 4.38 84.68 97.32
N GLU A 250 5.68 84.81 97.10
CA GLU A 250 6.75 84.50 98.08
C GLU A 250 6.91 85.70 99.02
N ALA A 251 6.83 86.92 98.48
CA ALA A 251 6.59 88.13 99.26
C ALA A 251 5.27 88.06 100.10
N ALA A 252 4.31 87.19 99.73
CA ALA A 252 3.11 86.92 100.52
C ALA A 252 3.16 85.60 101.34
N ALA A 253 3.93 84.58 100.92
CA ALA A 253 3.96 83.21 101.45
C ALA A 253 5.19 82.90 102.29
N ALA A 254 6.03 83.91 102.53
CA ALA A 254 6.63 84.14 103.85
C ALA A 254 5.60 84.11 105.00
N ARG A 255 4.28 84.15 104.70
CA ARG A 255 3.19 83.91 105.66
C ARG A 255 2.64 82.48 105.67
N GLN A 256 2.45 81.81 104.53
CA GLN A 256 1.67 80.56 104.43
C GLN A 256 2.03 79.68 103.22
N ARG A 257 2.55 78.46 103.45
CA ARG A 257 2.20 77.26 102.63
C ARG A 257 2.61 75.94 103.32
N SER A 258 1.75 74.92 103.20
CA SER A 258 2.03 73.55 103.66
C SER A 258 1.19 72.52 102.88
N GLN A 259 1.83 71.46 102.36
CA GLN A 259 1.23 70.18 101.88
C GLN A 259 0.28 70.27 100.64
N SER A 260 -0.10 69.17 99.95
CA SER A 260 0.70 68.01 99.47
C SER A 260 0.01 67.21 98.33
N ARG A 261 0.84 66.64 97.44
CA ARG A 261 0.74 65.53 96.44
C ARG A 261 -0.50 64.58 96.40
N GLN A 262 -1.05 64.29 95.20
CA GLN A 262 -0.96 63.03 94.37
C GLN A 262 -2.06 61.95 94.68
N ASP A 263 -2.35 60.84 93.96
CA ASP A 263 -1.68 59.94 92.96
C ASP A 263 -2.69 59.30 91.94
N THR A 264 -2.28 58.40 91.01
CA THR A 264 -3.17 57.46 90.24
C THR A 264 -2.45 56.28 89.54
N ARG A 265 -3.22 55.31 89.01
CA ARG A 265 -2.87 53.94 88.47
C ARG A 265 -4.03 53.40 87.60
N ASP A 266 -4.09 52.21 86.93
CA ASP A 266 -3.24 51.17 86.26
C ASP A 266 -4.27 50.14 85.68
N ALA A 267 -4.10 49.20 84.70
CA ALA A 267 -3.22 48.91 83.54
C ALA A 267 -3.94 47.82 82.65
N ALA A 268 -3.50 47.45 81.42
CA ALA A 268 -4.25 46.54 80.51
C ALA A 268 -3.44 45.74 79.45
N GLY A 269 -4.01 44.64 78.88
CA GLY A 269 -3.59 44.01 77.59
C GLY A 269 -3.41 42.47 77.55
N ALA A 270 -3.66 41.79 76.41
CA ALA A 270 -3.50 40.33 76.19
C ALA A 270 -3.49 39.88 74.69
N LEU A 271 -3.30 38.56 74.42
CA LEU A 271 -3.66 37.75 73.21
C LEU A 271 -2.54 37.27 72.22
N ALA A 272 -2.59 35.99 71.77
CA ALA A 272 -2.52 35.50 70.36
C ALA A 272 -1.92 34.07 70.12
N ALA A 273 -2.53 33.24 69.22
CA ALA A 273 -1.90 32.19 68.38
C ALA A 273 -2.93 31.40 67.49
N ARG A 274 -2.55 30.92 66.29
CA ARG A 274 -3.29 29.95 65.42
C ARG A 274 -2.40 29.42 64.27
N MET A 275 -2.53 28.14 63.85
CA MET A 275 -1.86 27.58 62.65
C MET A 275 -2.62 26.39 61.99
N SER A 276 -2.17 26.09 60.76
CA SER A 276 -2.53 25.10 59.71
C SER A 276 -3.07 23.69 60.06
N THR A 277 -3.77 23.07 59.10
CA THR A 277 -4.18 21.65 59.06
C THR A 277 -4.09 21.06 57.64
N THR A 278 -3.44 19.89 57.48
CA THR A 278 -3.42 19.11 56.23
C THR A 278 -4.68 18.25 56.06
N GLN A 279 -5.30 18.25 54.88
CA GLN A 279 -6.59 17.58 54.62
C GLN A 279 -6.41 16.25 53.87
N SER A 280 -6.70 15.13 54.55
CA SER A 280 -6.57 13.77 53.99
C SER A 280 -7.75 13.35 53.09
N CYS A 281 -7.48 12.56 52.05
CA CYS A 281 -8.40 12.08 51.01
C CYS A 281 -9.38 10.97 51.45
N ARG A 282 -10.03 11.12 52.61
CA ARG A 282 -10.90 10.06 53.19
C ARG A 282 -12.18 9.80 52.39
N ASP A 283 -12.73 10.82 51.75
CA ASP A 283 -14.00 10.76 51.00
C ASP A 283 -13.77 10.54 49.49
N LEU A 284 -12.73 9.80 49.10
CA LEU A 284 -12.45 9.51 47.70
C LEU A 284 -13.48 8.52 47.13
N ARG A 285 -14.16 8.94 46.07
CA ARG A 285 -14.99 8.06 45.23
C ARG A 285 -14.22 7.67 43.98
N THR A 286 -14.27 6.40 43.63
CA THR A 286 -13.59 5.82 42.47
C THR A 286 -14.57 4.97 41.67
N SER A 287 -14.71 5.24 40.37
CA SER A 287 -15.33 4.34 39.39
C SER A 287 -14.25 3.77 38.48
N VAL A 288 -14.42 2.52 38.02
CA VAL A 288 -13.48 1.82 37.12
C VAL A 288 -14.32 1.10 36.07
N GLU A 289 -14.47 1.72 34.91
CA GLU A 289 -15.41 1.27 33.87
C GLU A 289 -14.65 0.73 32.65
N PRO A 290 -14.93 -0.50 32.18
CA PRO A 290 -14.31 -1.05 30.99
C PRO A 290 -14.81 -0.33 29.74
N ARG A 291 -13.90 0.13 28.88
CA ARG A 291 -14.20 0.65 27.54
C ARG A 291 -13.80 -0.39 26.47
N PRO A 292 -14.28 -0.27 25.22
CA PRO A 292 -13.79 -1.10 24.11
C PRO A 292 -12.27 -0.93 23.89
N ALA A 293 -11.70 -1.76 23.02
CA ALA A 293 -10.29 -1.67 22.60
C ALA A 293 -9.24 -1.80 23.73
N GLY A 294 -9.60 -2.41 24.87
CA GLY A 294 -8.66 -2.59 25.99
C GLY A 294 -8.27 -1.27 26.67
N VAL A 295 -9.24 -0.38 26.85
CA VAL A 295 -9.11 0.88 27.61
C VAL A 295 -9.98 0.79 28.86
N VAL A 296 -9.55 1.40 29.97
CA VAL A 296 -10.32 1.48 31.22
C VAL A 296 -10.47 2.94 31.65
N GLU A 297 -11.70 3.36 31.90
CA GLU A 297 -12.05 4.70 32.36
C GLU A 297 -12.04 4.71 33.90
N ILE A 298 -11.08 5.41 34.51
CA ILE A 298 -11.02 5.59 35.97
C ILE A 298 -11.50 6.99 36.30
N LYS A 299 -12.57 7.09 37.08
CA LYS A 299 -13.16 8.38 37.50
C LYS A 299 -12.95 8.56 38.99
N LEU A 300 -12.29 9.64 39.37
CA LEU A 300 -12.02 10.03 40.74
C LEU A 300 -12.83 11.27 41.10
N GLN A 301 -13.37 11.31 42.31
CA GLN A 301 -13.99 12.50 42.88
C GLN A 301 -13.63 12.63 44.37
N SER A 302 -12.94 13.70 44.73
CA SER A 302 -12.81 14.13 46.13
C SER A 302 -12.34 15.58 46.23
N ALA A 303 -12.84 16.33 47.23
CA ALA A 303 -12.40 17.71 47.45
C ALA A 303 -10.89 17.85 47.73
N CYS A 304 -10.22 16.79 48.22
CA CYS A 304 -8.77 16.78 48.41
C CYS A 304 -7.98 16.85 47.08
N LEU A 305 -8.61 16.54 45.94
CA LEU A 305 -7.96 16.52 44.64
C LEU A 305 -7.96 17.88 43.95
N ALA A 306 -8.65 18.91 44.49
CA ALA A 306 -8.85 20.19 43.81
C ALA A 306 -7.53 20.84 43.34
N GLY A 307 -7.28 20.83 42.02
CA GLY A 307 -6.06 21.35 41.41
C GLY A 307 -4.76 20.59 41.75
N GLN A 308 -4.85 19.38 42.31
CA GLN A 308 -3.68 18.61 42.78
C GLN A 308 -3.16 17.61 41.74
N LYS A 309 -1.88 17.24 41.88
CA LYS A 309 -1.26 16.14 41.13
C LYS A 309 -1.64 14.78 41.74
N VAL A 310 -2.04 13.83 40.89
CA VAL A 310 -2.26 12.41 41.19
C VAL A 310 -1.31 11.60 40.32
N MET A 311 -0.57 10.67 40.91
CA MET A 311 0.39 9.84 40.17
C MET A 311 -0.23 8.46 39.87
N LEU A 312 -0.22 8.06 38.61
CA LEU A 312 -0.72 6.78 38.12
C LEU A 312 0.46 5.85 37.83
N THR A 313 0.61 4.78 38.62
CA THR A 313 1.58 3.70 38.40
C THR A 313 0.86 2.54 37.69
N TYR A 314 1.25 2.22 36.45
CA TYR A 314 0.74 1.12 35.65
C TYR A 314 1.87 0.17 35.25
N GLY A 315 1.88 -1.06 35.75
CA GLY A 315 3.01 -1.98 35.57
C GLY A 315 4.32 -1.32 35.97
N ASP A 316 5.26 -1.21 35.02
CA ASP A 316 6.58 -0.60 35.22
C ASP A 316 6.64 0.89 34.80
N SER A 317 5.48 1.56 34.71
CA SER A 317 5.33 2.91 34.13
C SER A 317 4.63 3.86 35.12
N GLU A 318 5.08 5.13 35.21
CA GLU A 318 4.50 6.14 36.12
C GLU A 318 4.21 7.44 35.38
N SER A 319 2.98 7.96 35.50
CA SER A 319 2.53 9.20 34.85
C SER A 319 1.84 10.13 35.85
N VAL A 320 1.89 11.45 35.62
CA VAL A 320 1.40 12.48 36.54
C VAL A 320 0.23 13.23 35.92
N HIS A 321 -0.92 13.20 36.60
CA HIS A 321 -2.17 13.77 36.13
C HIS A 321 -2.63 14.88 37.08
N VAL A 322 -3.19 15.96 36.56
CA VAL A 322 -3.71 17.08 37.39
C VAL A 322 -5.22 17.02 37.43
N ALA A 323 -5.79 16.93 38.63
CA ALA A 323 -7.22 16.93 38.86
C ALA A 323 -7.84 18.34 38.73
N GLY A 324 -9.13 18.38 38.36
CA GLY A 324 -9.90 19.61 38.20
C GLY A 324 -10.01 20.42 39.49
N GLN A 325 -10.36 21.70 39.38
CA GLN A 325 -10.58 22.58 40.53
C GLN A 325 -11.83 22.21 41.35
N ASP A 326 -12.70 21.36 40.80
CA ASP A 326 -13.84 20.73 41.46
C ASP A 326 -13.48 19.41 42.19
N GLY A 327 -12.21 18.97 42.10
CA GLY A 327 -11.74 17.70 42.64
C GLY A 327 -12.17 16.46 41.84
N SER A 328 -12.59 16.63 40.59
CA SER A 328 -12.82 15.54 39.64
C SER A 328 -11.54 15.20 38.86
N LEU A 329 -11.38 13.94 38.46
CA LEU A 329 -10.35 13.51 37.51
C LEU A 329 -10.81 12.25 36.76
N ASN A 330 -10.86 12.32 35.42
CA ASN A 330 -11.15 11.19 34.55
C ASN A 330 -9.86 10.76 33.85
N LEU A 331 -9.48 9.49 34.01
CA LEU A 331 -8.26 8.89 33.47
C LEU A 331 -8.63 7.74 32.52
N PRO A 332 -8.59 7.95 31.19
CA PRO A 332 -8.63 6.85 30.23
C PRO A 332 -7.28 6.15 30.20
N VAL A 333 -7.18 4.99 30.86
CA VAL A 333 -5.96 4.17 30.90
C VAL A 333 -6.00 3.15 29.78
N ASP A 334 -5.13 3.33 28.78
CA ASP A 334 -4.93 2.35 27.72
C ASP A 334 -4.08 1.16 28.23
N LEU A 335 -4.59 -0.07 28.10
CA LEU A 335 -3.95 -1.26 28.67
C LEU A 335 -2.86 -1.87 27.76
N TYR A 336 -1.88 -1.07 27.36
CA TYR A 336 -0.75 -1.50 26.50
C TYR A 336 0.23 -2.47 27.18
N GLN A 337 0.21 -2.59 28.50
CA GLN A 337 0.93 -3.64 29.27
C GLN A 337 0.00 -4.81 29.66
N GLY A 338 -1.20 -4.90 29.05
CA GLY A 338 -2.21 -5.89 29.39
C GLY A 338 -2.76 -5.69 30.81
N LEU A 339 -3.04 -6.79 31.52
CA LEU A 339 -3.60 -6.76 32.88
C LEU A 339 -2.52 -6.57 33.97
N ALA A 340 -1.52 -5.73 33.72
CA ALA A 340 -0.50 -5.37 34.70
C ALA A 340 -1.11 -4.61 35.90
N PRO A 341 -0.50 -4.65 37.10
CA PRO A 341 -1.00 -3.95 38.27
C PRO A 341 -1.15 -2.44 38.02
N LEU A 342 -2.23 -1.86 38.54
CA LEU A 342 -2.56 -0.44 38.36
C LEU A 342 -2.83 0.20 39.73
N SER A 343 -2.19 1.32 40.05
CA SER A 343 -2.39 2.02 41.32
C SER A 343 -2.25 3.53 41.19
N LEU A 344 -2.88 4.25 42.12
CA LEU A 344 -2.83 5.71 42.23
C LEU A 344 -2.10 6.09 43.51
N THR A 345 -1.25 7.11 43.45
CA THR A 345 -0.75 7.83 44.64
C THR A 345 -1.43 9.18 44.71
N LEU A 346 -2.16 9.42 45.80
CA LEU A 346 -2.96 10.61 46.05
C LEU A 346 -2.10 11.76 46.62
N PRO A 347 -2.61 13.02 46.64
CA PRO A 347 -1.87 14.18 47.14
C PRO A 347 -1.43 14.09 48.61
N ASP A 348 -2.11 13.27 49.43
CA ASP A 348 -1.76 13.00 50.83
C ASP A 348 -0.79 11.81 51.01
N GLY A 349 -0.27 11.26 49.90
CA GLY A 349 0.64 10.11 49.89
C GLY A 349 -0.06 8.75 49.95
N THR A 350 -1.39 8.69 50.11
CA THR A 350 -2.13 7.42 50.12
C THR A 350 -1.99 6.71 48.78
N LYS A 351 -1.59 5.43 48.80
CA LYS A 351 -1.61 4.56 47.61
C LYS A 351 -2.91 3.76 47.55
N GLN A 352 -3.69 3.96 46.48
CA GLN A 352 -4.91 3.21 46.18
C GLN A 352 -4.62 2.18 45.07
N GLN A 353 -4.74 0.90 45.39
CA GLN A 353 -4.71 -0.15 44.37
C GLN A 353 -6.00 -0.12 43.55
N ILE A 354 -5.89 -0.15 42.22
CA ILE A 354 -7.02 -0.29 41.30
C ILE A 354 -7.17 -1.77 40.95
N THR A 355 -8.40 -2.27 41.12
CA THR A 355 -8.82 -3.60 40.66
C THR A 355 -9.40 -3.48 39.26
N LEU A 356 -8.72 -4.04 38.26
CA LEU A 356 -9.24 -4.08 36.89
C LEU A 356 -10.49 -4.99 36.81
N PRO A 357 -11.57 -4.58 36.14
CA PRO A 357 -12.69 -5.46 35.81
C PRO A 357 -12.28 -6.48 34.73
N ARG A 358 -13.18 -7.39 34.36
CA ARG A 358 -12.93 -8.36 33.27
C ARG A 358 -12.85 -7.62 31.92
N ILE A 359 -11.62 -7.42 31.43
CA ILE A 359 -11.35 -6.91 30.07
C ILE A 359 -11.13 -8.09 29.11
N ASP A 360 -11.64 -7.97 27.89
CA ASP A 360 -11.25 -8.85 26.77
C ASP A 360 -10.12 -8.19 25.97
N LEU A 361 -8.97 -8.89 25.89
CA LEU A 361 -7.80 -8.50 25.10
C LEU A 361 -7.58 -9.44 23.89
N SER A 362 -8.51 -10.38 23.63
CA SER A 362 -8.34 -11.44 22.62
C SER A 362 -8.44 -10.97 21.18
N GLY A 363 -9.13 -9.85 20.93
CA GLY A 363 -9.34 -9.28 19.59
C GLY A 363 -8.43 -8.11 19.23
N ILE A 364 -7.43 -7.77 20.05
CA ILE A 364 -6.64 -6.53 19.88
C ILE A 364 -5.14 -6.78 19.98
N SER A 365 -4.37 -5.99 19.23
CA SER A 365 -2.93 -5.81 19.45
C SER A 365 -2.66 -4.35 19.81
N LYS A 366 -1.60 -4.08 20.58
CA LYS A 366 -1.15 -2.72 20.88
C LYS A 366 0.36 -2.61 20.67
N VAL A 367 0.84 -1.46 20.21
CA VAL A 367 2.26 -1.10 20.31
C VAL A 367 2.34 0.28 20.95
N ALA A 368 2.99 0.35 22.10
CA ALA A 368 3.31 1.58 22.79
C ALA A 368 4.79 1.92 22.62
N VAL A 369 5.10 3.21 22.47
CA VAL A 369 6.44 3.78 22.59
C VAL A 369 6.43 4.69 23.81
N LEU A 370 7.29 4.42 24.80
CA LEU A 370 7.39 5.15 26.06
C LEU A 370 8.75 5.83 26.16
N TRP A 371 8.80 7.08 26.61
CA TRP A 371 10.06 7.81 26.83
C TRP A 371 9.96 8.86 27.94
N THR A 372 11.11 9.30 28.45
CA THR A 372 11.22 10.29 29.56
C THR A 372 12.12 11.48 29.23
N SER A 373 12.66 11.54 28.00
CA SER A 373 13.36 12.72 27.50
C SER A 373 12.34 13.82 27.17
N PRO A 374 12.62 15.11 27.45
CA PRO A 374 11.68 16.23 27.25
C PRO A 374 11.61 16.64 25.77
N VAL A 375 11.07 15.74 24.95
CA VAL A 375 11.05 15.78 23.49
C VAL A 375 9.79 15.11 22.98
N ASN A 376 9.31 15.50 21.80
CA ASN A 376 8.22 14.80 21.14
C ASN A 376 8.74 13.67 20.24
N LEU A 377 8.19 12.47 20.40
CA LEU A 377 8.39 11.30 19.54
C LEU A 377 7.03 10.82 19.02
N ASP A 378 6.79 10.97 17.72
CA ASP A 378 5.51 10.56 17.11
C ASP A 378 5.58 9.08 16.71
N LEU A 379 4.64 8.27 17.21
CA LEU A 379 4.43 6.91 16.73
C LEU A 379 3.52 7.00 15.49
N HIS A 380 4.02 6.54 14.35
CA HIS A 380 3.20 6.38 13.15
C HIS A 380 2.93 4.91 12.85
N ALA A 381 1.67 4.60 12.57
CA ALA A 381 1.22 3.32 12.03
C ALA A 381 0.70 3.51 10.60
N LEU A 382 1.26 2.75 9.65
CA LEU A 382 0.91 2.75 8.24
C LEU A 382 0.16 1.47 7.89
N GLU A 383 -1.17 1.53 7.98
CA GLU A 383 -2.05 0.38 7.84
C GLU A 383 -2.07 -0.17 6.42
N TYR A 384 -1.70 -1.44 6.24
CA TYR A 384 -1.73 -2.13 4.95
C TYR A 384 -0.91 -1.45 3.84
N LEU A 385 0.26 -0.91 4.22
CA LEU A 385 1.15 -0.12 3.36
C LEU A 385 0.54 1.23 2.90
N ALA A 386 -0.27 1.86 3.75
CA ALA A 386 -0.71 3.24 3.56
C ALA A 386 0.49 4.20 3.39
N PRO A 387 0.44 5.18 2.47
CA PRO A 387 1.42 6.25 2.42
C PRO A 387 1.24 7.21 3.61
N ARG A 388 2.33 7.82 4.10
CA ARG A 388 2.23 8.90 5.09
C ARG A 388 1.33 10.03 4.55
N GLY A 389 0.37 10.47 5.36
CA GLY A 389 -0.65 11.45 5.02
C GLY A 389 -1.86 10.89 4.23
N GLY A 390 -1.93 9.59 3.96
CA GLY A 390 -3.09 8.93 3.33
C GLY A 390 -4.04 8.27 4.33
N ASP A 391 -5.18 7.76 3.84
CA ASP A 391 -6.03 6.86 4.65
C ASP A 391 -5.22 5.62 5.07
N GLY A 392 -5.32 5.27 6.35
CA GLY A 392 -4.50 4.25 6.99
C GLY A 392 -3.21 4.79 7.64
N HIS A 393 -2.89 6.08 7.56
CA HIS A 393 -1.83 6.67 8.39
C HIS A 393 -2.42 7.14 9.73
N VAL A 394 -2.16 6.37 10.79
CA VAL A 394 -2.63 6.63 12.17
C VAL A 394 -1.45 7.13 13.02
N TRP A 395 -1.58 8.32 13.60
CA TRP A 395 -0.52 9.03 14.36
C TRP A 395 -1.09 10.23 15.14
N ALA A 396 -0.29 10.92 15.94
CA ALA A 396 -0.71 12.06 16.77
C ALA A 396 -1.64 13.09 16.07
N GLN A 397 -1.36 13.50 14.83
CA GLN A 397 -2.20 14.47 14.09
C GLN A 397 -3.41 13.84 13.36
N SER A 398 -3.48 12.51 13.28
CA SER A 398 -4.60 11.76 12.71
C SER A 398 -4.83 10.47 13.52
N PRO A 399 -5.28 10.58 14.79
CA PRO A 399 -5.31 9.45 15.71
C PRO A 399 -6.49 8.51 15.46
N GLY A 400 -7.49 8.92 14.67
CA GLY A 400 -8.76 8.19 14.55
C GLY A 400 -9.57 8.22 15.85
N SER A 401 -10.42 7.21 16.08
CA SER A 401 -11.07 7.00 17.38
C SER A 401 -11.46 5.55 17.59
N ILE A 402 -11.67 5.15 18.85
CA ILE A 402 -12.15 3.82 19.23
C ILE A 402 -13.40 3.43 18.41
N ASP A 403 -14.42 4.29 18.35
CA ASP A 403 -15.70 3.98 17.71
C ASP A 403 -15.60 3.92 16.17
N GLN A 404 -14.77 4.78 15.57
CA GLN A 404 -14.47 4.73 14.14
C GLN A 404 -13.76 3.43 13.77
N SER A 405 -12.70 3.08 14.51
CA SER A 405 -11.91 1.88 14.27
C SER A 405 -12.71 0.61 14.57
N MET A 406 -13.54 0.59 15.61
CA MET A 406 -14.45 -0.53 15.91
C MET A 406 -15.47 -0.74 14.78
N THR A 407 -16.13 0.33 14.32
CA THR A 407 -17.10 0.27 13.21
C THR A 407 -16.44 -0.21 11.92
N ALA A 408 -15.33 0.42 11.52
CA ALA A 408 -14.62 0.08 10.28
C ALA A 408 -14.00 -1.33 10.33
N SER A 409 -13.55 -1.79 11.50
CA SER A 409 -13.08 -3.18 11.68
C SER A 409 -14.22 -4.18 11.62
N ARG A 410 -15.39 -3.88 12.19
CA ARG A 410 -16.56 -4.79 12.19
C ARG A 410 -17.17 -4.93 10.80
N ASP A 411 -17.31 -3.81 10.09
CA ASP A 411 -18.08 -3.74 8.84
C ASP A 411 -17.19 -3.91 7.59
N GLY A 412 -15.86 -3.79 7.73
CA GLY A 412 -14.88 -4.00 6.67
C GLY A 412 -14.28 -5.41 6.63
N ALA A 413 -13.52 -5.70 5.57
CA ALA A 413 -12.74 -6.94 5.41
C ALA A 413 -11.30 -6.86 5.96
N ARG A 414 -11.04 -5.86 6.81
CA ARG A 414 -9.76 -5.47 7.40
C ARG A 414 -10.03 -4.86 8.78
N GLY A 415 -9.22 -5.22 9.76
CA GLY A 415 -9.12 -4.47 11.00
C GLY A 415 -8.59 -3.05 10.78
N ARG A 416 -8.83 -2.15 11.72
CA ARG A 416 -8.35 -0.78 11.76
C ARG A 416 -7.92 -0.45 13.20
N GLY A 417 -7.07 0.54 13.35
CA GLY A 417 -6.58 1.01 14.64
C GLY A 417 -6.78 2.50 14.88
N PHE A 418 -6.38 2.93 16.06
CA PHE A 418 -6.35 4.32 16.50
C PHE A 418 -5.11 4.56 17.36
N MET A 419 -4.73 5.83 17.56
CA MET A 419 -3.70 6.25 18.51
C MET A 419 -4.36 6.73 19.80
N SER A 420 -3.76 6.41 20.94
CA SER A 420 -3.99 7.09 22.22
C SER A 420 -2.63 7.50 22.80
N SER A 421 -2.58 8.63 23.51
CA SER A 421 -1.32 9.17 24.05
C SER A 421 -1.55 9.62 25.49
N ILE A 422 -0.56 9.43 26.37
CA ILE A 422 -0.67 9.77 27.81
C ILE A 422 -0.69 11.28 28.04
N ASP A 423 0.10 12.01 27.26
CA ASP A 423 0.14 13.46 27.19
C ASP A 423 0.45 13.90 25.74
N ASP A 424 0.86 15.16 25.54
CA ASP A 424 1.20 15.73 24.24
C ASP A 424 2.72 15.71 23.93
N GLY A 425 3.47 14.81 24.57
CA GLY A 425 4.93 14.70 24.41
C GLY A 425 5.73 15.87 25.01
N ARG A 426 5.09 16.72 25.82
CA ARG A 426 5.68 17.96 26.37
C ARG A 426 5.40 18.18 27.86
N GLY A 427 4.80 17.21 28.55
CA GLY A 427 4.56 17.24 29.99
C GLY A 427 5.82 16.96 30.84
N GLU A 428 5.62 16.78 32.15
CA GLU A 428 6.65 16.34 33.08
C GLU A 428 6.56 14.82 33.33
N GLY A 429 7.64 14.09 33.10
CA GLY A 429 7.79 12.70 33.56
C GLY A 429 7.97 11.69 32.42
N MET A 430 6.93 10.90 32.16
CA MET A 430 6.96 9.82 31.19
C MET A 430 5.81 9.97 30.19
N HIS A 431 6.19 10.09 28.93
CA HIS A 431 5.32 10.16 27.78
C HIS A 431 5.05 8.76 27.24
N ALA A 432 3.91 8.56 26.58
CA ALA A 432 3.72 7.41 25.70
C ALA A 432 2.71 7.68 24.60
N GLU A 433 2.99 7.18 23.40
CA GLU A 433 2.04 7.00 22.30
C GLU A 433 1.71 5.52 22.14
N VAL A 434 0.44 5.18 21.90
CA VAL A 434 -0.08 3.81 21.89
C VAL A 434 -0.96 3.57 20.67
N TYR A 435 -0.42 2.88 19.67
CA TYR A 435 -1.20 2.40 18.54
C TYR A 435 -1.97 1.15 18.94
N THR A 436 -3.30 1.20 18.86
CA THR A 436 -4.18 0.05 19.13
C THR A 436 -4.81 -0.45 17.86
N PHE A 437 -4.51 -1.69 17.46
CA PHE A 437 -5.08 -2.34 16.27
C PHE A 437 -6.17 -3.35 16.66
N LEU A 438 -7.35 -3.23 16.05
CA LEU A 438 -8.50 -4.08 16.28
C LEU A 438 -8.57 -5.17 15.20
N HIS A 439 -8.48 -6.44 15.58
CA HIS A 439 -8.50 -7.55 14.64
C HIS A 439 -9.95 -7.89 14.24
N ASN A 440 -10.22 -7.91 12.94
CA ASN A 440 -11.40 -8.58 12.40
C ASN A 440 -11.09 -10.08 12.19
N LYS A 441 -11.94 -10.97 12.73
CA LYS A 441 -11.77 -12.45 12.73
C LYS A 441 -11.84 -13.12 11.34
N SER A 442 -12.08 -12.35 10.29
CA SER A 442 -12.14 -12.76 8.89
C SER A 442 -11.27 -11.88 8.00
N GLN A 443 -10.38 -11.06 8.59
CA GLN A 443 -9.51 -10.19 7.83
C GLN A 443 -8.47 -10.95 7.02
N ARG A 444 -8.16 -10.42 5.83
CA ARG A 444 -6.99 -10.87 5.07
C ARG A 444 -5.73 -10.51 5.85
N SER A 445 -4.71 -11.37 5.77
CA SER A 445 -3.41 -11.04 6.36
C SER A 445 -2.80 -9.79 5.73
N GLY A 446 -2.11 -8.99 6.55
CA GLY A 446 -1.44 -7.76 6.13
C GLY A 446 -0.40 -7.32 7.16
N ALA A 447 0.32 -6.26 6.83
CA ALA A 447 1.25 -5.58 7.73
C ALA A 447 0.75 -4.16 8.03
N ILE A 448 0.98 -3.71 9.25
CA ILE A 448 0.93 -2.31 9.64
C ILE A 448 2.38 -1.94 9.93
N THR A 449 2.96 -1.07 9.10
CA THR A 449 4.35 -0.64 9.29
C THR A 449 4.41 0.43 10.36
N LEU A 450 5.33 0.25 11.30
CA LEU A 450 5.44 1.08 12.50
C LEU A 450 6.75 1.88 12.46
N ILE A 451 6.67 3.15 12.83
CA ILE A 451 7.69 4.16 12.58
C ILE A 451 7.73 5.11 13.79
N ILE A 452 8.91 5.59 14.19
CA ILE A 452 9.06 6.60 15.26
C ILE A 452 9.73 7.83 14.65
N ASP A 453 8.98 8.91 14.43
CA ASP A 453 9.61 10.20 14.09
C ASP A 453 10.12 10.87 15.36
N TYR A 454 11.33 11.41 15.28
CA TYR A 454 11.83 12.31 16.31
C TYR A 454 11.43 13.75 15.92
N GLU A 455 10.14 14.06 16.08
CA GLU A 455 9.54 15.31 15.59
C GLU A 455 10.27 16.56 16.09
N THR A 456 10.66 16.61 17.37
CA THR A 456 11.42 17.75 17.94
C THR A 456 12.79 17.96 17.30
N ARG A 457 13.42 16.91 16.75
CA ARG A 457 14.67 17.03 15.99
C ARG A 457 14.40 17.58 14.58
N GLY A 458 13.32 17.14 13.96
CA GLY A 458 12.85 17.58 12.65
C GLY A 458 13.78 17.27 11.46
N ASP A 459 13.50 17.94 10.34
CA ASP A 459 14.17 17.71 9.05
C ASP A 459 15.64 18.18 9.00
N THR A 460 16.04 19.12 9.85
CA THR A 460 17.37 19.78 9.81
C THR A 460 17.81 20.04 11.24
N PRO A 461 18.52 19.08 11.87
CA PRO A 461 18.76 19.10 13.32
C PRO A 461 19.65 20.26 13.75
N SER A 462 19.36 20.83 14.92
CA SER A 462 20.14 21.94 15.48
C SER A 462 20.12 21.94 17.01
N GLY A 463 20.94 22.77 17.63
CA GLY A 463 21.02 22.91 19.08
C GLY A 463 21.43 21.61 19.76
N GLU A 464 20.66 21.18 20.75
CA GLU A 464 20.94 19.96 21.52
C GLU A 464 20.44 18.66 20.89
N TYR A 465 19.66 18.71 19.81
CA TYR A 465 19.04 17.55 19.16
C TYR A 465 19.94 16.87 18.12
N CYS A 466 21.22 17.25 18.04
CA CYS A 466 22.15 16.84 16.98
C CYS A 466 23.60 16.70 17.49
N GLY A 467 24.41 15.93 16.74
CA GLY A 467 25.83 15.74 17.01
C GLY A 467 26.11 15.17 18.40
N ASN A 468 26.71 16.00 19.27
CA ASN A 468 27.06 15.67 20.65
C ASN A 468 26.14 16.38 21.69
N GLY A 469 24.99 16.92 21.27
CA GLY A 469 24.04 17.57 22.15
C GLY A 469 23.38 16.63 23.17
N SER A 470 22.85 17.21 24.26
CA SER A 470 22.20 16.50 25.38
C SER A 470 21.05 15.57 24.95
N LEU A 471 20.33 15.96 23.90
CA LEU A 471 19.19 15.24 23.35
C LEU A 471 19.50 14.73 21.93
N ALA A 472 20.77 14.62 21.55
CA ALA A 472 21.15 14.21 20.21
C ALA A 472 20.77 12.74 19.93
N ALA A 473 20.84 11.88 20.94
CA ALA A 473 20.32 10.52 20.91
C ALA A 473 19.45 10.26 22.14
N VAL A 474 18.27 9.68 21.93
CA VAL A 474 17.28 9.40 23.00
C VAL A 474 16.92 7.93 23.07
N GLU A 475 16.54 7.47 24.25
CA GLU A 475 16.14 6.09 24.53
C GLU A 475 14.64 6.02 24.80
N ALA A 476 14.01 4.96 24.31
CA ALA A 476 12.59 4.69 24.47
C ALA A 476 12.35 3.19 24.73
N VAL A 477 11.25 2.85 25.37
CA VAL A 477 10.81 1.46 25.58
C VAL A 477 9.62 1.19 24.68
N VAL A 478 9.76 0.18 23.83
CA VAL A 478 8.70 -0.32 22.96
C VAL A 478 8.01 -1.49 23.67
N ILE A 479 6.68 -1.40 23.81
CA ILE A 479 5.87 -2.45 24.43
C ILE A 479 4.87 -2.95 23.39
N ARG A 480 5.01 -4.21 22.99
CA ARG A 480 4.15 -4.88 22.01
C ARG A 480 3.22 -5.85 22.73
N MET A 481 1.93 -5.56 22.74
CA MET A 481 0.89 -6.50 23.18
C MET A 481 0.31 -7.25 22.00
N ARG A 482 0.45 -8.58 22.01
CA ARG A 482 -0.19 -9.50 21.07
C ARG A 482 -1.60 -9.89 21.54
N PRO A 483 -2.48 -10.40 20.66
CA PRO A 483 -3.84 -10.80 21.02
C PRO A 483 -3.87 -11.80 22.18
N GLY A 484 -4.76 -11.55 23.14
CA GLY A 484 -4.82 -12.26 24.41
C GLY A 484 -3.92 -11.67 25.51
N GLY A 485 -3.33 -10.49 25.31
CA GLY A 485 -2.61 -9.77 26.36
C GLY A 485 -1.18 -10.23 26.62
N ARG A 486 -0.53 -10.90 25.66
CA ARG A 486 0.89 -11.30 25.80
C ARG A 486 1.80 -10.11 25.48
N ILE A 487 2.71 -9.79 26.40
CA ILE A 487 3.59 -8.63 26.30
C ILE A 487 5.01 -9.02 25.89
N GLU A 488 5.55 -8.27 24.95
CA GLU A 488 6.98 -8.25 24.58
C GLU A 488 7.49 -6.82 24.79
N LYS A 489 8.64 -6.66 25.46
CA LYS A 489 9.25 -5.35 25.75
C LYS A 489 10.64 -5.28 25.11
N GLU A 490 10.98 -4.14 24.54
CA GLU A 490 12.23 -3.90 23.80
C GLU A 490 12.72 -2.48 24.07
N ASN A 491 14.00 -2.31 24.44
CA ASN A 491 14.60 -0.99 24.60
C ASN A 491 15.20 -0.55 23.27
N VAL A 492 14.78 0.60 22.75
CA VAL A 492 15.26 1.15 21.48
C VAL A 492 15.98 2.48 21.70
N ARG A 493 16.94 2.79 20.82
CA ARG A 493 17.74 4.02 20.90
C ARG A 493 17.77 4.74 19.57
N LEU A 494 17.11 5.90 19.52
CA LEU A 494 17.13 6.79 18.37
C LEU A 494 18.50 7.45 18.32
N SER A 495 19.31 7.05 17.33
CA SER A 495 20.73 7.44 17.24
C SER A 495 20.91 8.92 16.86
N SER A 496 22.09 9.46 17.16
CA SER A 496 22.45 10.84 16.82
C SER A 496 22.51 11.10 15.31
N ALA A 497 22.26 12.35 14.94
CA ALA A 497 22.16 12.85 13.58
C ALA A 497 23.04 14.12 13.41
N PRO A 498 23.58 14.41 12.20
CA PRO A 498 24.40 15.60 11.96
C PRO A 498 23.61 16.90 12.17
N CYS A 499 24.32 17.95 12.59
CA CYS A 499 23.75 19.29 12.77
C CYS A 499 23.75 20.07 11.45
N GLY A 500 22.68 20.82 11.16
CA GLY A 500 22.58 21.76 10.03
C GLY A 500 22.39 21.12 8.65
N GLU A 501 22.44 19.79 8.55
CA GLU A 501 22.18 19.04 7.32
C GLU A 501 20.73 18.55 7.28
N LYS A 502 20.12 18.50 6.08
CA LYS A 502 18.79 17.89 5.93
C LYS A 502 18.89 16.37 5.99
N LEU A 503 18.16 15.75 6.90
CA LEU A 503 18.19 14.30 7.09
C LEU A 503 17.54 13.54 5.92
N PRO A 504 18.10 12.38 5.53
CA PRO A 504 17.38 11.37 4.77
C PRO A 504 16.16 10.89 5.55
N GLU A 505 15.08 10.59 4.84
CA GLU A 505 13.78 10.19 5.41
C GLU A 505 13.90 9.09 6.48
N ALA A 506 14.58 7.98 6.18
CA ALA A 506 14.80 6.87 7.11
C ALA A 506 15.58 7.24 8.40
N LYS A 507 16.29 8.39 8.43
CA LYS A 507 17.00 8.91 9.61
C LYS A 507 16.21 9.95 10.41
N ARG A 508 15.17 10.55 9.83
CA ARG A 508 14.15 11.30 10.58
C ARG A 508 13.15 10.34 11.23
N PHE A 509 12.55 9.48 10.41
CA PHE A 509 11.49 8.55 10.78
C PHE A 509 11.96 7.24 11.45
N ASN A 510 13.27 7.02 11.59
CA ASN A 510 13.88 5.87 12.26
C ASN A 510 13.25 4.50 11.86
N SER A 511 12.93 4.31 10.57
CA SER A 511 12.07 3.23 10.05
C SER A 511 12.47 1.82 10.49
N ASP A 512 13.77 1.61 10.68
CA ASP A 512 14.37 0.29 10.93
C ASP A 512 14.30 -0.10 12.43
N THR A 513 13.76 0.79 13.28
CA THR A 513 13.68 0.65 14.74
C THR A 513 12.51 -0.21 15.21
N LEU A 514 11.45 -0.34 14.39
CA LEU A 514 10.25 -1.10 14.73
C LEU A 514 9.97 -2.16 13.66
N SER A 515 9.85 -3.42 14.08
CA SER A 515 9.20 -4.45 13.27
C SER A 515 7.71 -4.12 13.04
N ASP A 516 7.20 -4.47 11.85
CA ASP A 516 5.76 -4.40 11.50
C ASP A 516 4.86 -5.12 12.53
N LEU A 517 3.63 -4.63 12.69
CA LEU A 517 2.55 -5.37 13.32
C LEU A 517 1.79 -6.17 12.25
N VAL A 518 1.69 -7.49 12.43
CA VAL A 518 1.07 -8.37 11.42
C VAL A 518 -0.42 -8.58 11.70
N ALA A 519 -1.27 -7.95 10.90
CA ALA A 519 -2.70 -8.23 10.90
C ALA A 519 -2.96 -9.68 10.42
N ARG A 520 -3.67 -10.46 11.22
CA ARG A 520 -4.17 -11.81 10.91
C ARG A 520 -5.56 -11.98 11.54
N GLY A 521 -6.46 -12.66 10.83
CA GLY A 521 -7.79 -13.06 11.33
C GLY A 521 -7.71 -14.30 12.21
#